data_AF-A0A2V3I891-F1
#
_entry.id   AF-A0A2V3I891-F1
#
_cell.length_a   1.000
_cell.length_b   1.000
_cell.length_c   1.000
_cell.angle_alpha   90.00
_cell.angle_beta   90.00
_cell.angle_gamma   90.00
#
_symmetry.space_group_name_H-M   'P 1'
#
loop_
_entity.id
_entity.type
_entity.pdbx_description
1 polymer ?
#
loop_
_entity_poly.entity_id
_entity_poly.type
_entity_poly.pdbx_seq_one_letter_code
_entity_poly.pdbx_strand_id
1 'polypeptide(L)'
;MPIQEDFCKGDKKPIGKIALDDGENFHWVWPSQGLVEASKDEKVLADYKKHKEKMVPLGITGTMVANDWDSCVADGACIEACPVQIFQW
;
A
#
# COMPACT_ATOMS: atom_id res chain seq x y z
N MET A 1 13.87 7.38 -8.22
CA MET A 1 13.93 6.39 -9.31
C MET A 1 12.71 5.49 -9.20
N PRO A 2 12.09 5.06 -10.31
CA PRO A 2 10.99 4.10 -10.28
C PRO A 2 11.41 2.78 -9.63
N ILE A 3 10.45 2.14 -8.97
CA ILE A 3 10.62 0.83 -8.38
C ILE A 3 10.81 -0.21 -9.48
N GLN A 4 11.79 -1.10 -9.29
CA GLN A 4 12.03 -2.22 -10.19
C GLN A 4 11.00 -3.33 -9.97
N GLU A 5 10.72 -4.11 -11.01
CA GLU A 5 9.75 -5.23 -10.96
C GLU A 5 10.07 -6.25 -9.85
N ASP A 6 11.37 -6.42 -9.54
CA ASP A 6 11.91 -7.37 -8.56
C ASP A 6 12.13 -6.75 -7.16
N PHE A 7 11.54 -5.57 -6.90
CA PHE A 7 11.64 -4.89 -5.61
C PHE A 7 11.24 -5.80 -4.43
N CYS A 8 10.12 -6.51 -4.55
CA CYS A 8 9.79 -7.58 -3.63
C CYS A 8 10.66 -8.80 -3.93
N LYS A 9 11.73 -8.98 -3.15
CA LYS A 9 12.65 -10.10 -3.31
C LYS A 9 11.98 -11.45 -3.00
N GLY A 10 12.54 -12.51 -3.56
CA GLY A 10 12.09 -13.89 -3.34
C GLY A 10 11.10 -14.36 -4.41
N ASP A 11 10.06 -15.05 -3.99
CA ASP A 11 9.01 -15.63 -4.85
C ASP A 11 7.85 -14.67 -5.14
N LYS A 12 7.85 -13.49 -4.52
CA LYS A 12 6.82 -12.45 -4.67
C LYS A 12 6.98 -11.69 -5.98
N LYS A 13 6.43 -12.22 -7.06
CA LYS A 13 6.31 -11.53 -8.35
C LYS A 13 5.13 -10.55 -8.35
N PRO A 14 5.21 -9.42 -9.08
CA PRO A 14 4.07 -8.55 -9.23
C PRO A 14 2.93 -9.25 -9.96
N ILE A 15 1.70 -9.02 -9.48
CA ILE A 15 0.46 -9.58 -10.03
C ILE A 15 -0.24 -8.61 -11.00
N GLY A 16 0.25 -7.38 -11.12
CA GLY A 16 -0.31 -6.40 -12.02
C GLY A 16 0.34 -5.02 -11.94
N LYS A 17 -0.27 -4.08 -12.66
CA LYS A 17 0.06 -2.66 -12.66
C LYS A 17 -1.21 -1.82 -12.64
N ILE A 18 -1.18 -0.69 -11.96
CA ILE A 18 -2.23 0.33 -11.99
C ILE A 18 -1.63 1.57 -12.67
N ALA A 19 -2.12 1.93 -13.85
CA ALA A 19 -1.67 3.14 -14.53
C ALA A 19 -2.12 4.39 -13.75
N LEU A 20 -1.26 5.41 -13.71
CA LEU A 20 -1.61 6.72 -13.17
C LEU A 20 -2.19 7.62 -14.28
N ASP A 21 -2.95 8.63 -13.86
CA ASP A 21 -3.64 9.55 -14.77
C ASP A 21 -2.66 10.48 -15.54
N ASP A 22 -1.38 10.49 -15.17
CA ASP A 22 -0.33 11.22 -15.88
C ASP A 22 0.08 10.57 -17.21
N GLY A 23 -0.36 9.33 -17.47
CA GLY A 23 -0.09 8.60 -18.71
C GLY A 23 1.35 8.08 -18.85
N GLU A 24 2.22 8.35 -17.87
CA GLU A 24 3.64 7.95 -17.90
C GLU A 24 3.96 6.93 -16.80
N ASN A 25 3.36 7.11 -15.63
CA ASN A 25 3.69 6.35 -14.44
C ASN A 25 2.64 5.28 -14.13
N PHE A 26 3.05 4.29 -13.34
CA PHE A 26 2.17 3.25 -12.86
C PHE A 26 2.61 2.79 -11.46
N HIS A 27 1.67 2.25 -10.69
CA HIS A 27 1.99 1.43 -9.53
C HIS A 27 2.21 -0.01 -9.96
N TRP A 28 3.32 -0.60 -9.55
CA TRP A 28 3.40 -2.05 -9.48
C TRP A 28 2.45 -2.56 -8.39
N VAL A 29 1.89 -3.76 -8.58
CA VAL A 29 1.03 -4.43 -7.60
C VAL A 29 1.64 -5.78 -7.27
N TRP A 30 1.92 -6.04 -6.00
CA TRP A 30 2.39 -7.33 -5.50
C TRP A 30 1.33 -8.01 -4.62
N PRO A 31 1.35 -9.35 -4.55
CA PRO A 31 0.34 -10.10 -3.81
C PRO A 31 0.34 -9.75 -2.31
N SER A 32 -0.85 -9.83 -1.74
CA SER A 32 -1.06 -9.66 -0.31
C SER A 32 -0.39 -10.74 0.52
N GLN A 33 0.02 -10.36 1.73
CA GLN A 33 0.47 -11.28 2.78
C GLN A 33 -0.68 -11.74 3.71
N GLY A 34 -1.91 -11.30 3.43
CA GLY A 34 -3.11 -11.63 4.19
C GLY A 34 -3.52 -10.54 5.17
N LEU A 35 -4.46 -10.87 6.06
CA LEU A 35 -4.92 -9.98 7.11
C LEU A 35 -3.91 -9.99 8.28
N VAL A 36 -2.96 -9.05 8.25
CA VAL A 36 -1.86 -8.95 9.22
C VAL A 36 -2.01 -7.73 10.13
N GLU A 37 -1.04 -6.80 10.21
CA GLU A 37 -1.01 -5.75 11.22
C GLU A 37 -2.21 -4.80 11.14
N ALA A 38 -2.58 -4.31 9.94
CA ALA A 38 -3.73 -3.41 9.77
C ALA A 38 -5.04 -4.05 10.26
N SER A 39 -5.19 -5.36 10.08
CA SER A 39 -6.37 -6.11 10.49
C SER A 39 -6.48 -6.39 11.99
N LYS A 40 -5.42 -6.08 12.75
CA LYS A 40 -5.35 -6.28 14.20
C LYS A 40 -5.35 -4.96 14.96
N ASP A 41 -5.20 -3.83 14.27
CA ASP A 41 -5.21 -2.51 14.89
C ASP A 41 -6.65 -2.07 15.24
N GLU A 42 -6.85 -1.67 16.50
CA GLU A 42 -8.16 -1.33 17.02
C GLU A 42 -8.77 -0.07 16.36
N LYS A 43 -7.93 0.91 16.01
CA LYS A 43 -8.38 2.14 15.36
C LYS A 43 -8.81 1.85 13.93
N VAL A 44 -7.99 1.09 13.19
CA VAL A 44 -8.32 0.67 11.83
C VAL A 44 -9.64 -0.10 11.82
N LEU A 45 -9.81 -1.10 12.69
CA LEU A 45 -11.06 -1.87 12.78
C LEU A 45 -12.27 -1.00 13.13
N ALA A 46 -12.11 -0.02 14.02
CA ALA A 46 -13.16 0.92 14.36
C ALA A 46 -13.56 1.80 13.18
N ASP A 47 -12.60 2.26 12.38
CA ASP A 47 -12.86 3.05 11.17
C ASP A 47 -13.54 2.21 10.10
N TYR A 48 -13.06 1.01 9.77
CA TYR A 48 -13.76 0.10 8.83
C TYR A 48 -15.23 -0.12 9.25
N LYS A 49 -15.50 -0.30 10.55
CA LYS A 49 -16.86 -0.44 11.07
C LYS A 49 -17.69 0.85 10.91
N LYS A 50 -17.11 2.02 11.19
CA LYS A 50 -17.75 3.32 11.01
C LYS A 50 -18.10 3.59 9.55
N HIS A 51 -17.22 3.20 8.63
CA HIS A 51 -17.38 3.35 7.19
C HIS A 51 -18.24 2.24 6.55
N LYS A 52 -18.59 1.19 7.32
CA LYS A 52 -19.35 0.01 6.85
C LYS A 52 -18.62 -0.75 5.73
N GLU A 53 -17.30 -0.75 5.80
CA GLU A 53 -16.43 -1.42 4.84
C GLU A 53 -15.97 -2.77 5.40
N LYS A 54 -15.71 -3.72 4.51
CA LYS A 54 -15.13 -5.00 4.88
C LYS A 54 -13.65 -4.97 4.54
N MET A 55 -12.81 -5.28 5.51
CA MET A 55 -11.38 -5.43 5.26
C MET A 55 -11.12 -6.65 4.39
N VAL A 56 -10.27 -6.45 3.37
CA VAL A 56 -9.81 -7.47 2.44
C VAL A 56 -8.30 -7.41 2.34
N PRO A 57 -7.63 -8.52 1.97
CA PRO A 57 -6.19 -8.49 1.70
C PRO A 57 -5.91 -7.60 0.48
N LEU A 58 -5.00 -6.64 0.62
CA LEU A 58 -4.73 -5.59 -0.38
C LEU A 58 -3.33 -5.72 -1.01
N GLY A 59 -2.33 -6.11 -0.21
CA GLY A 59 -0.94 -6.26 -0.63
C GLY A 59 -0.19 -4.96 -0.81
N ILE A 60 0.80 -4.97 -1.71
CA ILE A 60 1.78 -3.88 -1.83
C ILE A 60 1.61 -3.17 -3.16
N THR A 61 1.54 -1.84 -3.15
CA THR A 61 1.54 -1.05 -4.38
C THR A 61 2.50 0.14 -4.31
N GLY A 62 3.07 0.54 -5.45
CA GLY A 62 3.92 1.73 -5.50
C GLY A 62 4.59 2.01 -6.84
N THR A 63 5.02 3.26 -7.01
CA THR A 63 5.76 3.74 -8.21
C THR A 63 7.20 4.09 -7.89
N MET A 64 7.42 4.90 -6.85
CA MET A 64 8.74 5.35 -6.39
C MET A 64 9.05 4.85 -4.99
N VAL A 65 8.01 4.80 -4.14
CA VAL A 65 7.98 4.12 -2.85
C VAL A 65 6.77 3.21 -2.83
N ALA A 66 6.92 2.03 -2.24
CA ALA A 66 5.87 1.03 -2.12
C ALA A 66 5.25 1.11 -0.72
N ASN A 67 3.93 1.01 -0.66
CA ASN A 67 3.17 0.89 0.58
C ASN A 67 2.62 -0.52 0.71
N ASP A 68 2.85 -1.15 1.87
CA ASP A 68 2.20 -2.41 2.23
C ASP A 68 0.89 -2.11 2.94
N TRP A 69 -0.22 -2.28 2.22
CA TRP A 69 -1.56 -1.97 2.72
C TRP A 69 -2.06 -2.99 3.74
N ASP A 70 -1.47 -4.19 3.79
CA ASP A 70 -1.83 -5.18 4.81
C ASP A 70 -1.23 -4.81 6.17
N SER A 71 -0.12 -4.05 6.18
CA SER A 71 0.56 -3.60 7.40
C SER A 71 0.32 -2.13 7.77
N CYS A 72 -0.14 -1.29 6.83
CA CYS A 72 -0.38 0.13 7.06
C CYS A 72 -1.54 0.36 8.04
N VAL A 73 -1.27 1.00 9.18
CA VAL A 73 -2.27 1.34 10.20
C VAL A 73 -2.81 2.78 10.09
N ALA A 74 -2.50 3.46 8.98
CA ALA A 74 -2.91 4.85 8.72
C ALA A 74 -2.54 5.85 9.85
N ASP A 75 -1.35 5.69 10.46
CA ASP A 75 -0.87 6.61 11.50
C ASP A 75 -0.36 7.97 10.95
N GLY A 76 -0.06 8.03 9.65
CA GLY A 76 0.42 9.23 8.96
C GLY A 76 1.91 9.51 9.14
N ALA A 77 2.67 8.65 9.82
CA ALA A 77 4.09 8.88 10.07
C ALA A 77 4.91 9.02 8.78
N CYS A 78 4.54 8.26 7.74
CA CYS A 78 5.18 8.33 6.42
C CYS A 78 4.94 9.67 5.71
N ILE A 79 3.81 10.34 5.94
CA ILE A 79 3.48 11.64 5.35
C ILE A 79 4.36 12.73 5.98
N GLU A 80 4.48 12.74 7.30
CA GLU A 80 5.31 13.71 8.02
C GLU A 80 6.81 13.49 7.77
N ALA A 81 7.23 12.23 7.63
CA ALA A 81 8.62 11.88 7.38
C ALA A 81 9.07 12.13 5.94
N CYS A 82 8.15 12.21 4.97
CA CYS A 82 8.52 12.31 3.57
C CYS A 82 8.87 13.75 3.16
N PRO A 83 10.15 14.06 2.86
CA PRO A 83 10.57 15.43 2.52
C PRO A 83 10.02 15.93 1.18
N VAL A 84 9.47 15.03 0.37
CA VAL A 84 8.98 15.29 -0.99
C VAL A 84 7.50 14.93 -1.18
N GLN A 85 6.77 14.67 -0.08
CA GLN A 85 5.31 14.54 -0.04
C GLN A 85 4.71 13.57 -1.08
N ILE A 86 5.28 12.37 -1.21
CA ILE A 86 4.76 11.34 -2.13
C ILE A 86 3.52 10.60 -1.62
N PHE A 87 3.21 10.76 -0.33
CA PHE A 87 2.02 10.20 0.31
C PHE A 87 1.02 11.31 0.57
N GLN A 88 -0.24 11.02 0.30
CA GLN A 88 -1.38 11.87 0.62
C GLN A 88 -2.51 11.00 1.17
N TRP A 89 -3.43 11.63 1.89
CA TRP A 89 -4.67 11.01 2.36
C TRP A 89 -5.71 10.92 1.23
#